data_AF-A0A2G5EGJ8-F1
#
_entry.id   AF-A0A2G5EGJ8-F1
#
_cell.length_a   1.000
_cell.length_b   1.000
_cell.length_c   1.000
_cell.angle_alpha   90.00
_cell.angle_beta   90.00
_cell.angle_gamma   90.00
#
_symmetry.space_group_name_H-M   'P 1'
#
loop_
_entity.id
_entity.type
_entity.pdbx_description
1 polymer ?
#
loop_
_entity_poly.entity_id
_entity_poly.type
_entity_poly.pdbx_seq_one_letter_code
_entity_poly.pdbx_strand_id
1 'polypeptide(L)'
;MATDVVFSEEYSSDKTLQRLFSVSTMEYVLERCPMLKTLGMPIFKIASLVKETNKCLLDMISKLKHLESIKTLNTEMYIKKILIQIHTHCQGFQSLTAWNFINRDIASLIALLPNIKHLVLRDCFVARDGLIQILSSCRKLELLDAANCVGFDADDAVILALASYVKIFKSEGSTLSDKDPSGYQFDGVNYYVRF
;
A
#
# COMPACT_ATOMS: atom_id res chain seq x y z
N MET A 1 17.87 -6.38 -18.98
CA MET A 1 16.70 -7.00 -18.32
C MET A 1 15.83 -5.87 -17.79
N ALA A 2 14.50 -5.98 -17.86
CA ALA A 2 13.61 -4.94 -17.36
C ALA A 2 13.77 -4.79 -15.83
N THR A 3 13.96 -3.56 -15.38
CA THR A 3 14.05 -3.20 -13.95
C THR A 3 12.72 -2.70 -13.40
N ASP A 4 11.78 -2.39 -14.27
CA ASP A 4 10.51 -1.77 -13.93
C ASP A 4 9.41 -2.47 -14.72
N VAL A 5 8.40 -2.96 -14.01
CA VAL A 5 7.24 -3.64 -14.59
C VAL A 5 6.01 -3.06 -13.93
N VAL A 6 5.05 -2.61 -14.73
CA VAL A 6 3.75 -2.14 -14.24
C VAL A 6 2.63 -2.81 -15.01
N PHE A 7 1.73 -3.47 -14.28
CA PHE A 7 0.62 -4.23 -14.86
C PHE A 7 -0.65 -3.38 -15.12
N SER A 8 -0.74 -2.18 -14.53
CA SER A 8 -1.64 -1.06 -14.92
C SER A 8 -1.49 0.08 -13.89
N GLU A 9 -1.39 1.35 -14.34
CA GLU A 9 -1.30 2.53 -13.43
C GLU A 9 -2.61 3.28 -13.26
N GLU A 10 -3.64 3.00 -14.08
CA GLU A 10 -4.85 3.81 -14.09
C GLU A 10 -6.04 3.11 -13.44
N TYR A 11 -6.85 3.92 -12.75
CA TYR A 11 -8.21 3.65 -12.30
C TYR A 11 -9.11 3.39 -13.53
N SER A 12 -8.86 2.32 -14.28
CA SER A 12 -9.61 2.07 -15.49
C SER A 12 -10.96 1.47 -15.13
N SER A 13 -12.01 2.27 -15.31
CA SER A 13 -13.40 1.78 -15.37
C SER A 13 -13.65 0.88 -16.58
N ASP A 14 -12.66 0.75 -17.48
CA ASP A 14 -12.72 -0.11 -18.64
C ASP A 14 -12.50 -1.59 -18.22
N LYS A 15 -13.61 -2.34 -18.20
CA LYS A 15 -13.63 -3.79 -17.95
C LYS A 15 -12.77 -4.58 -18.94
N THR A 16 -12.38 -3.99 -20.06
CA THR A 16 -11.58 -4.63 -21.12
C THR A 16 -10.10 -4.69 -20.75
N LEU A 17 -9.57 -3.71 -20.02
CA LEU A 17 -8.17 -3.72 -19.53
C LEU A 17 -8.00 -4.67 -18.33
N GLN A 18 -8.99 -4.74 -17.44
CA GLN A 18 -9.02 -5.73 -16.36
C GLN A 18 -9.06 -7.17 -16.87
N ARG A 19 -9.58 -7.39 -18.09
CA ARG A 19 -9.68 -8.70 -18.76
C ARG A 19 -8.38 -9.23 -19.34
N LEU A 20 -7.35 -8.39 -19.52
CA LEU A 20 -6.06 -8.80 -20.10
C LEU A 20 -5.05 -9.25 -19.04
N PHE A 21 -5.30 -8.95 -17.76
CA PHE A 21 -4.45 -9.42 -16.69
C PHE A 21 -4.82 -10.85 -16.29
N SER A 22 -3.84 -11.76 -16.33
CA SER A 22 -3.91 -13.03 -15.64
C SER A 22 -2.81 -13.11 -14.58
N VAL A 23 -3.13 -13.73 -13.44
CA VAL A 23 -2.16 -13.97 -12.37
C VAL A 23 -0.99 -14.82 -12.87
N SER A 24 -1.24 -15.73 -13.83
CA SER A 24 -0.19 -16.51 -14.50
C SER A 24 0.79 -15.64 -15.30
N THR A 25 0.33 -14.54 -15.91
CA THR A 25 1.20 -13.59 -16.61
C THR A 25 2.08 -12.83 -15.62
N MET A 26 1.51 -12.42 -14.47
CA MET A 26 2.29 -11.81 -13.39
C MET A 26 3.36 -12.75 -12.87
N GLU A 27 3.01 -13.99 -12.54
CA GLU A 27 3.94 -15.01 -12.08
C GLU A 27 5.09 -15.23 -13.07
N TYR A 28 4.76 -15.43 -14.36
CA TYR A 28 5.75 -15.60 -15.43
C TYR A 28 6.76 -14.44 -15.50
N VAL A 29 6.27 -13.20 -15.38
CA VAL A 29 7.13 -12.01 -15.44
C VAL A 29 8.01 -11.91 -14.20
N LEU A 30 7.45 -12.12 -13.00
CA LEU A 30 8.21 -12.09 -11.75
C LEU A 30 9.29 -13.19 -11.70
N GLU A 31 9.02 -14.37 -12.29
CA GLU A 31 10.00 -15.45 -12.39
C GLU A 31 11.18 -15.11 -13.30
N ARG A 32 10.94 -14.35 -14.38
CA ARG A 32 11.98 -13.99 -15.35
C ARG A 32 12.69 -12.67 -15.07
N CYS A 33 12.21 -11.89 -14.10
CA CYS A 33 12.77 -10.59 -13.76
C CYS A 33 13.28 -10.54 -12.30
N PRO A 34 14.28 -11.35 -11.90
CA PRO A 34 14.79 -11.34 -10.52
C PRO A 34 15.49 -10.01 -10.13
N MET A 35 15.90 -9.21 -11.11
CA MET A 35 16.54 -7.90 -10.93
C MET A 35 15.52 -6.75 -10.88
N LEU A 36 14.22 -7.04 -10.77
CA LEU A 36 13.16 -6.05 -10.73
C LEU A 36 13.34 -5.11 -9.53
N LYS A 37 13.31 -3.80 -9.79
CA LYS A 37 13.39 -2.72 -8.81
C LYS A 37 12.01 -2.13 -8.51
N THR A 38 11.17 -1.98 -9.53
CA THR A 38 9.81 -1.42 -9.37
C THR A 38 8.77 -2.40 -9.87
N LEU A 39 7.78 -2.68 -9.03
CA LEU A 39 6.60 -3.48 -9.37
C LEU A 39 5.33 -2.64 -9.21
N GLY A 40 4.63 -2.36 -10.29
CA GLY A 40 3.29 -1.79 -10.25
C GLY A 40 2.23 -2.88 -10.33
N MET A 41 1.44 -2.99 -9.26
CA MET A 41 0.38 -4.00 -9.14
C MET A 41 -0.90 -3.54 -9.85
N PRO A 42 -1.67 -4.45 -10.44
CA PRO A 42 -2.98 -4.06 -10.97
C PRO A 42 -3.96 -3.70 -9.84
N ILE A 43 -4.86 -2.76 -10.10
CA ILE A 43 -5.92 -2.37 -9.16
C ILE A 43 -7.20 -3.14 -9.49
N PHE A 44 -7.69 -3.96 -8.55
CA PHE A 44 -8.90 -4.76 -8.73
C PHE A 44 -9.95 -4.50 -7.68
N LYS A 45 -11.20 -4.23 -8.10
CA LYS A 45 -12.35 -4.19 -7.18
C LYS A 45 -12.85 -5.59 -6.78
N ILE A 46 -12.42 -6.63 -7.50
CA ILE A 46 -12.90 -8.00 -7.31
C ILE A 46 -11.99 -8.69 -6.29
N ALA A 47 -12.56 -9.04 -5.12
CA ALA A 47 -11.83 -9.62 -4.00
C ALA A 47 -11.07 -10.92 -4.36
N SER A 48 -11.60 -11.76 -5.26
CA SER A 48 -10.90 -12.97 -5.71
C SER A 48 -9.61 -12.66 -6.45
N LEU A 49 -9.61 -11.64 -7.33
CA LEU A 49 -8.40 -11.23 -8.04
C LEU A 49 -7.37 -10.59 -7.10
N VAL A 50 -7.82 -9.75 -6.17
CA VAL A 50 -6.95 -9.18 -5.11
C VAL A 50 -6.26 -10.30 -4.33
N LYS A 51 -7.02 -11.31 -3.91
CA LYS A 51 -6.50 -12.47 -3.19
C LYS A 51 -5.45 -13.23 -4.01
N GLU A 52 -5.74 -13.51 -5.28
CA GLU A 52 -4.85 -14.25 -6.15
C GLU A 52 -3.57 -13.48 -6.47
N THR A 53 -3.65 -12.16 -6.73
CA THR A 53 -2.45 -11.34 -6.96
C THR A 53 -1.60 -11.17 -5.72
N ASN A 54 -2.22 -10.95 -4.55
CA ASN A 54 -1.48 -10.85 -3.30
C ASN A 54 -0.83 -12.19 -2.94
N LYS A 55 -1.50 -13.32 -3.22
CA LYS A 55 -0.91 -14.65 -3.06
C LYS A 55 0.28 -14.87 -4.01
N CYS A 56 0.13 -14.53 -5.29
CA CYS A 56 1.23 -14.61 -6.26
C CYS A 56 2.43 -13.76 -5.81
N LEU A 57 2.19 -12.51 -5.38
CA LEU A 57 3.24 -11.65 -4.85
C LEU A 57 3.91 -12.29 -3.63
N LEU A 58 3.14 -12.79 -2.66
CA LEU A 58 3.66 -13.46 -1.47
C LEU A 58 4.58 -14.63 -1.82
N ASP A 59 4.17 -15.48 -2.77
CA ASP A 59 4.90 -16.68 -3.18
C ASP A 59 6.20 -16.32 -3.95
N MET A 60 6.27 -15.11 -4.54
CA MET A 60 7.36 -14.68 -5.42
C MET A 60 8.36 -13.71 -4.78
N ILE A 61 7.97 -12.95 -3.76
CA ILE A 61 8.73 -11.79 -3.27
C ILE A 61 10.14 -12.13 -2.76
N SER A 62 10.34 -13.33 -2.23
CA SER A 62 11.66 -13.81 -1.77
C SER A 62 12.69 -13.94 -2.90
N LYS A 63 12.22 -14.03 -4.15
CA LYS A 63 13.05 -14.04 -5.37
C LYS A 63 13.39 -12.62 -5.86
N LEU A 64 12.65 -11.60 -5.43
CA LEU A 64 12.76 -10.20 -5.90
C LEU A 64 13.69 -9.37 -4.97
N LYS A 65 14.92 -9.81 -4.79
CA LYS A 65 15.86 -9.22 -3.79
C LYS A 65 16.26 -7.77 -4.07
N HIS A 66 16.10 -7.34 -5.32
CA HIS A 66 16.43 -5.98 -5.77
C HIS A 66 15.20 -5.06 -5.78
N LEU A 67 14.05 -5.50 -5.28
CA LEU A 67 12.84 -4.70 -5.26
C LEU A 67 12.99 -3.51 -4.31
N GLU A 68 12.82 -2.32 -4.88
CA GLU A 68 12.95 -1.03 -4.20
C GLU A 68 11.59 -0.34 -4.04
N SER A 69 10.63 -0.62 -4.94
CA SER A 69 9.33 0.03 -4.97
C SER A 69 8.21 -0.93 -5.35
N ILE A 70 7.10 -0.85 -4.61
CA ILE A 70 5.81 -1.38 -5.06
C ILE A 70 4.83 -0.22 -5.23
N LYS A 71 4.25 -0.12 -6.42
CA LYS A 71 3.11 0.75 -6.68
C LYS A 71 1.82 -0.05 -6.53
N THR A 72 0.76 0.61 -6.04
CA THR A 72 -0.63 0.11 -6.02
C THR A 72 -0.87 -1.21 -5.28
N LEU A 73 -0.20 -1.41 -4.13
CA LEU A 73 -0.41 -2.59 -3.27
C LEU A 73 -1.74 -2.53 -2.52
N ASN A 74 -2.61 -3.51 -2.74
CA ASN A 74 -3.84 -3.65 -1.96
C ASN A 74 -3.52 -4.21 -0.56
N THR A 75 -4.03 -3.56 0.49
CA THR A 75 -3.76 -3.93 1.89
C THR A 75 -4.74 -4.93 2.51
N GLU A 76 -5.59 -5.57 1.72
CA GLU A 76 -6.34 -6.75 2.15
C GLU A 76 -5.44 -8.00 2.15
N MET A 77 -6.03 -9.13 2.55
CA MET A 77 -5.57 -10.51 2.35
C MET A 77 -4.06 -10.68 2.08
N TYR A 78 -3.35 -11.31 3.02
CA TYR A 78 -1.91 -11.58 2.97
C TYR A 78 -0.98 -10.37 3.15
N ILE A 79 -1.47 -9.12 3.21
CA ILE A 79 -0.61 -7.94 3.36
C ILE A 79 0.42 -8.07 4.48
N LYS A 80 0.03 -8.58 5.65
CA LYS A 80 0.93 -8.74 6.79
C LYS A 80 2.11 -9.65 6.44
N LYS A 81 1.85 -10.76 5.76
CA LYS A 81 2.88 -11.71 5.31
C LYS A 81 3.75 -11.10 4.22
N ILE A 82 3.16 -10.35 3.29
CA ILE A 82 3.88 -9.66 2.22
C ILE A 82 4.86 -8.65 2.82
N LEU A 83 4.42 -7.79 3.75
CA LEU A 83 5.28 -6.79 4.40
C LEU A 83 6.43 -7.44 5.19
N ILE A 84 6.17 -8.55 5.90
CA ILE A 84 7.23 -9.32 6.58
C ILE A 84 8.25 -9.86 5.57
N GLN A 85 7.79 -10.37 4.44
CA GLN A 85 8.70 -10.89 3.41
C GLN A 85 9.48 -9.78 2.71
N ILE A 86 8.89 -8.59 2.47
CA ILE A 86 9.61 -7.40 1.97
C ILE A 86 10.73 -7.04 2.94
N HIS A 87 10.40 -6.90 4.23
CA HIS A 87 11.39 -6.61 5.27
C HIS A 87 12.53 -7.63 5.28
N THR A 88 12.22 -8.90 5.07
CA THR A 88 13.20 -9.99 5.10
C THR A 88 14.09 -10.03 3.86
N HIS A 89 13.50 -9.86 2.67
CA HIS A 89 14.17 -10.19 1.40
C HIS A 89 14.56 -8.98 0.54
N CYS A 90 13.94 -7.82 0.74
CA CYS A 90 14.10 -6.64 -0.11
C CYS A 90 14.79 -5.51 0.66
N GLN A 91 16.11 -5.64 0.90
CA GLN A 91 16.86 -4.70 1.75
C GLN A 91 16.94 -3.27 1.17
N GLY A 92 16.79 -3.13 -0.16
CA GLY A 92 16.70 -1.84 -0.85
C GLY A 92 15.32 -1.20 -0.87
N PHE A 93 14.31 -1.83 -0.25
CA PHE A 93 12.93 -1.36 -0.32
C PHE A 93 12.75 0.02 0.34
N GLN A 94 12.25 0.97 -0.45
CA GLN A 94 12.20 2.38 -0.07
C GLN A 94 10.90 3.09 -0.46
N SER A 95 10.05 2.49 -1.30
CA SER A 95 8.82 3.14 -1.75
C SER A 95 7.62 2.19 -1.77
N LEU A 96 6.52 2.63 -1.16
CA LEU A 96 5.26 1.91 -1.16
C LEU A 96 4.11 2.86 -1.51
N THR A 97 3.35 2.53 -2.55
CA THR A 97 2.00 3.06 -2.73
C THR A 97 1.02 1.97 -2.35
N ALA A 98 0.23 2.22 -1.32
CA ALA A 98 -0.78 1.30 -0.81
C ALA A 98 -2.16 1.93 -0.97
N TRP A 99 -3.18 1.08 -1.06
CA TRP A 99 -4.58 1.51 -1.13
C TRP A 99 -5.46 0.61 -0.25
N ASN A 100 -6.69 1.07 0.01
CA ASN A 100 -7.66 0.47 0.93
C ASN A 100 -7.45 0.91 2.39
N PHE A 101 -7.07 0.03 3.32
CA PHE A 101 -7.03 0.37 4.75
C PHE A 101 -5.66 0.19 5.41
N ILE A 102 -5.31 1.11 6.29
CA ILE A 102 -4.09 1.10 7.11
C ILE A 102 -4.51 1.17 8.58
N ASN A 103 -4.63 -0.01 9.21
CA ASN A 103 -4.82 -0.12 10.64
C ASN A 103 -3.48 -0.13 11.39
N ARG A 104 -3.54 -0.19 12.73
CA ARG A 104 -2.35 -0.17 13.59
C ARG A 104 -1.39 -1.34 13.30
N ASP A 105 -1.90 -2.53 13.01
CA ASP A 105 -1.04 -3.69 12.73
C ASP A 105 -0.27 -3.52 11.41
N ILE A 106 -0.94 -3.04 10.37
CA ILE A 106 -0.30 -2.77 9.07
C ILE A 106 0.71 -1.64 9.22
N ALA A 107 0.35 -0.56 9.93
CA ALA A 107 1.26 0.54 10.26
C ALA A 107 2.51 0.05 11.01
N SER A 108 2.35 -0.88 11.96
CA SER A 108 3.47 -1.48 12.69
C SER A 108 4.43 -2.23 11.77
N LEU A 109 3.92 -2.93 10.75
CA LEU A 109 4.75 -3.64 9.79
C LEU A 109 5.42 -2.70 8.79
N ILE A 110 4.73 -1.63 8.36
CA ILE A 110 5.34 -0.56 7.55
C ILE A 110 6.49 0.10 8.33
N ALA A 111 6.32 0.32 9.64
CA ALA A 111 7.34 0.88 10.51
C ALA A 111 8.61 0.01 10.64
N LEU A 112 8.54 -1.29 10.28
CA LEU A 112 9.70 -2.17 10.23
C LEU A 112 10.49 -2.08 8.92
N LEU A 113 9.99 -1.38 7.90
CA LEU A 113 10.68 -1.24 6.62
C LEU A 113 11.86 -0.26 6.78
N PRO A 114 13.12 -0.74 6.81
CA PRO A 114 14.25 0.00 7.37
C PRO A 114 14.70 1.22 6.55
N ASN A 115 14.26 1.31 5.29
CA ASN A 115 14.67 2.33 4.32
C ASN A 115 13.48 3.02 3.65
N ILE A 116 12.27 2.92 4.21
CA ILE A 116 11.10 3.58 3.61
C ILE A 116 11.30 5.11 3.57
N LYS A 117 11.23 5.65 2.36
CA LYS A 117 11.36 7.08 2.06
C LYS A 117 10.07 7.65 1.51
N HIS A 118 9.37 6.90 0.65
CA HIS A 118 8.16 7.37 -0.01
C HIS A 118 6.99 6.46 0.35
N LEU A 119 5.96 7.02 0.98
CA LEU A 119 4.73 6.32 1.32
C LEU A 119 3.53 7.09 0.77
N VAL A 120 2.75 6.44 -0.09
CA VAL A 120 1.53 7.01 -0.68
C VAL A 120 0.35 6.17 -0.25
N LEU A 121 -0.59 6.79 0.45
CA LEU A 121 -1.80 6.23 1.06
C LEU A 121 -3.06 6.98 0.61
N ARG A 122 -2.98 7.75 -0.48
CA ARG A 122 -4.07 8.60 -0.96
C ARG A 122 -5.37 7.79 -1.11
N ASP A 123 -6.49 8.39 -0.70
CA ASP A 123 -7.83 7.79 -0.73
C ASP A 123 -7.96 6.50 0.11
N CYS A 124 -7.07 6.27 1.09
CA CYS A 124 -7.19 5.17 2.05
C CYS A 124 -8.07 5.53 3.24
N PHE A 125 -8.58 4.49 3.90
CA PHE A 125 -8.81 4.60 5.33
C PHE A 125 -7.49 4.44 6.09
N VAL A 126 -7.11 5.42 6.89
CA VAL A 126 -5.92 5.39 7.72
C VAL A 126 -6.32 5.68 9.15
N ALA A 127 -6.20 4.67 10.02
CA ALA A 127 -6.45 4.88 11.43
C ALA A 127 -5.45 5.91 11.98
N ARG A 128 -5.95 6.95 12.65
CA ARG A 128 -5.14 8.01 13.28
C ARG A 128 -3.91 7.49 14.02
N ASP A 129 -4.09 6.48 14.88
CA ASP A 129 -2.98 5.89 15.65
C ASP A 129 -1.96 5.18 14.76
N GLY A 130 -2.41 4.57 13.66
CA GLY A 130 -1.53 3.96 12.66
C GLY A 130 -0.69 5.02 11.95
N LEU A 131 -1.28 6.17 11.60
CA LEU A 131 -0.55 7.29 11.01
C LEU A 131 0.48 7.88 11.97
N ILE A 132 0.10 8.09 13.23
CA ILE A 132 1.02 8.54 14.30
C ILE A 132 2.19 7.56 14.44
N GLN A 133 1.92 6.26 14.41
CA GLN A 133 2.96 5.25 14.52
C GLN A 133 3.93 5.29 13.32
N ILE A 134 3.41 5.37 12.09
CA ILE A 134 4.23 5.53 10.88
C ILE A 134 5.13 6.76 11.01
N LEU A 135 4.55 7.92 11.35
CA LEU A 135 5.31 9.17 11.50
C LEU A 135 6.36 9.08 12.61
N SER A 136 6.07 8.36 13.69
CA SER A 136 6.97 8.22 14.83
C SER A 136 8.13 7.24 14.59
N SER A 137 7.95 6.25 13.73
CA SER A 137 8.94 5.19 13.49
C SER A 137 9.72 5.38 12.19
N CYS A 138 9.09 5.85 11.11
CA CYS A 138 9.70 5.92 9.77
C CYS A 138 10.52 7.20 9.56
N ARG A 139 11.59 7.40 10.32
CA ARG A 139 12.38 8.66 10.34
C ARG A 139 13.15 9.00 9.06
N LYS A 140 13.14 8.12 8.06
CA LYS A 140 13.72 8.35 6.73
C LYS A 140 12.70 8.82 5.69
N LEU A 141 11.43 9.01 6.07
CA LEU A 141 10.39 9.50 5.16
C LEU A 141 10.77 10.87 4.58
N GLU A 142 10.83 10.92 3.26
CA GLU A 142 10.98 12.14 2.47
C GLU A 142 9.60 12.58 1.91
N LEU A 143 8.71 11.62 1.63
CA LEU A 143 7.36 11.85 1.14
C LEU A 143 6.35 10.96 1.88
N LEU A 144 5.30 11.59 2.40
CA LEU A 144 4.09 10.93 2.87
C LEU A 144 2.87 11.61 2.25
N ASP A 145 2.21 10.93 1.33
CA ASP A 145 0.95 11.39 0.73
C ASP A 145 -0.21 10.63 1.37
N ALA A 146 -0.89 11.28 2.30
CA ALA A 146 -2.09 10.79 2.99
C ALA A 146 -3.27 11.75 2.76
N ALA A 147 -3.36 12.33 1.56
CA ALA A 147 -4.46 13.20 1.18
C ALA A 147 -5.74 12.40 0.88
N ASN A 148 -6.90 13.04 1.06
CA ASN A 148 -8.23 12.47 0.87
C ASN A 148 -8.49 11.17 1.65
N CYS A 149 -7.78 10.96 2.75
CA CYS A 149 -7.94 9.79 3.59
C CYS A 149 -9.11 9.95 4.56
N VAL A 150 -9.60 8.83 5.08
CA VAL A 150 -10.57 8.81 6.17
C VAL A 150 -9.97 8.15 7.41
N GLY A 151 -10.31 8.66 8.60
CA GLY A 151 -9.88 8.09 9.88
C GLY A 151 -8.89 8.96 10.66
N PHE A 152 -8.55 10.14 10.15
CA PHE A 152 -7.83 11.19 10.86
C PHE A 152 -8.18 12.57 10.32
N ASP A 153 -8.02 13.60 11.14
CA ASP A 153 -8.23 14.99 10.75
C ASP A 153 -6.95 15.56 10.12
N ALA A 154 -7.06 16.20 8.94
CA ALA A 154 -5.95 16.86 8.27
C ALA A 154 -5.28 17.95 9.12
N ASP A 155 -6.06 18.59 10.00
CA ASP A 155 -5.63 19.66 10.90
C ASP A 155 -5.21 19.14 12.30
N ASP A 156 -5.06 17.82 12.48
CA ASP A 156 -4.63 17.23 13.74
C ASP A 156 -3.22 17.71 14.14
N ALA A 157 -3.17 18.53 15.20
CA ALA A 157 -1.94 19.15 15.67
C ALA A 157 -0.83 18.15 16.03
N VAL A 158 -1.17 16.95 16.50
CA VAL A 158 -0.19 15.91 16.84
C VAL A 158 0.41 15.33 15.57
N ILE A 159 -0.43 15.02 14.57
CA ILE A 159 0.03 14.52 13.26
C ILE A 159 0.90 15.57 12.57
N LEU A 160 0.47 16.83 12.54
CA LEU A 160 1.23 17.93 11.93
C LEU A 160 2.59 18.13 12.60
N ALA A 161 2.63 18.10 13.94
CA ALA A 161 3.90 18.20 14.68
C ALA A 161 4.83 17.02 14.37
N LEU A 162 4.30 15.79 14.33
CA LEU A 162 5.07 14.59 14.00
C LEU A 162 5.54 14.56 12.55
N ALA A 163 4.77 15.12 11.62
CA ALA A 163 5.10 15.17 10.19
C ALA A 163 6.10 16.27 9.82
N SER A 164 6.46 17.15 10.75
CA SER A 164 7.36 18.30 10.49
C SER A 164 8.74 17.94 9.93
N TYR A 165 9.22 16.70 10.14
CA TYR A 165 10.49 16.23 9.55
C TYR A 165 10.36 15.74 8.10
N VAL A 166 9.14 15.46 7.64
CA VAL A 166 8.88 14.93 6.30
C VAL A 166 8.90 16.08 5.30
N LYS A 167 9.76 15.98 4.29
CA LYS A 167 9.94 17.06 3.29
C LYS A 167 8.65 17.36 2.51
N ILE A 168 7.89 16.32 2.17
CA ILE A 168 6.61 16.43 1.46
C ILE A 168 5.56 15.64 2.23
N PHE A 169 4.79 16.34 3.06
CA PHE A 169 3.61 15.78 3.72
C PHE A 169 2.34 16.35 3.08
N LYS A 170 1.44 15.46 2.67
CA LYS A 170 0.13 15.82 2.12
C LYS A 170 -0.95 15.16 2.96
N SER A 171 -1.89 15.95 3.44
CA SER A 171 -3.05 15.51 4.22
C SER A 171 -4.34 16.22 3.80
N GLU A 172 -4.28 17.07 2.76
CA GLU A 172 -5.42 17.84 2.29
C GLU A 172 -6.63 16.95 1.97
N GLY A 173 -7.82 17.40 2.37
CA GLY A 173 -9.07 16.66 2.15
C GLY A 173 -9.29 15.46 3.08
N SER A 174 -8.33 15.12 3.94
CA SER A 174 -8.50 14.02 4.90
C SER A 174 -9.42 14.41 6.06
N THR A 175 -10.29 13.48 6.45
CA THR A 175 -11.34 13.76 7.45
C THR A 175 -11.43 12.68 8.51
N LEU A 176 -11.74 13.13 9.74
CA LEU A 176 -12.15 12.25 10.81
C LEU A 176 -13.63 11.88 10.57
N SER A 177 -13.86 10.68 10.03
CA SER A 177 -15.20 10.13 9.87
C SER A 177 -15.19 8.67 10.34
N ASP A 178 -16.16 8.32 11.17
CA ASP A 178 -16.46 6.93 11.54
C ASP A 178 -17.15 6.18 10.40
N LYS A 179 -17.50 6.88 9.32
CA LYS A 179 -18.17 6.35 8.13
C LYS A 179 -17.19 6.30 6.98
N ASP A 180 -16.96 5.11 6.43
CA ASP A 180 -16.25 4.91 5.18
C ASP A 180 -17.06 5.53 4.02
N PRO A 181 -16.47 6.42 3.21
CA PRO A 181 -17.13 6.99 2.03
C PRO A 181 -17.46 5.95 0.94
N SER A 182 -16.87 4.74 1.00
CA SER A 182 -17.23 3.63 0.12
C SER A 182 -18.50 2.87 0.53
N GLY A 183 -19.11 3.23 1.67
CA GLY A 183 -20.33 2.60 2.19
C GLY A 183 -20.08 1.32 3.02
N TYR A 184 -18.82 0.97 3.26
CA TYR A 184 -18.45 -0.15 4.10
C TYR A 184 -18.43 0.25 5.59
N GLN A 185 -19.01 -0.56 6.47
CA GLN A 185 -18.81 -0.34 7.91
C GLN A 185 -17.58 -1.12 8.39
N PHE A 186 -16.72 -0.42 9.12
CA PHE A 186 -15.61 -1.02 9.84
C PHE A 186 -16.15 -1.56 11.18
N ASP A 187 -16.14 -2.87 11.36
CA ASP A 187 -16.60 -3.51 12.62
C ASP A 187 -15.47 -3.68 13.66
N GLY A 188 -14.29 -3.15 13.38
CA GLY A 188 -13.07 -3.35 14.17
C GLY A 188 -12.15 -4.45 13.64
N VAL A 189 -12.58 -5.25 12.65
CA VAL A 189 -11.78 -6.33 12.05
C VAL A 189 -11.75 -6.26 10.52
N ASN A 190 -12.89 -6.01 9.86
CA ASN A 190 -12.97 -5.87 8.40
C ASN A 190 -13.94 -4.75 7.98
N TYR A 191 -13.84 -4.36 6.72
CA TYR A 191 -14.87 -3.60 6.01
C TYR A 191 -15.96 -4.55 5.52
N TYR A 192 -17.21 -4.30 5.90
CA TYR A 192 -18.37 -5.02 5.37
C TYR A 192 -19.26 -4.08 4.59
N VAL A 193 -19.76 -4.55 3.44
CA VAL A 193 -20.89 -3.92 2.76
C VAL A 193 -22.15 -4.20 3.60
N ARG A 194 -22.87 -3.17 4.06
CA ARG A 194 -24.27 -3.38 4.47
C ARG A 194 -25.13 -3.50 3.21
N PHE A 195 -25.88 -4.59 3.10
CA PHE A 195 -27.05 -4.67 2.22
C PHE A 195 -28.18 -3.81 2.78
#